data_AF-A0A8S4B8G6-F1
#
_entry.id   AF-A0A8S4B8G6-F1
#
_cell.length_a   1.000
_cell.length_b   1.000
_cell.length_c   1.000
_cell.angle_alpha   90.00
_cell.angle_beta   90.00
_cell.angle_gamma   90.00
#
_symmetry.space_group_name_H-M   'P 1'
#
loop_
_entity.id
_entity.type
_entity.pdbx_description
1 polymer ?
#
loop_
_entity_poly.entity_id
_entity_poly.type
_entity_poly.pdbx_seq_one_letter_code
_entity_poly.pdbx_strand_id
1 'polypeptide(L)'
;DHSDLSIGAAATMAHEIGHNFGMSHDHDGCCVEATAEQGGCVMAAATGHPFPRVFSRCSKRDLDNYFQKGGGMCLYNMPNMKDLVGGKKCGNGFVEDGEECDCGEPDVSTLFSCT
;
A
#
# COMPACT_ATOMS: atom_id res chain seq x y z
N ASP A 1 -21.37 -8.15 11.73
CA ASP A 1 -21.58 -7.21 10.62
C ASP A 1 -20.30 -7.20 9.80
N HIS A 2 -20.21 -8.06 8.79
CA HIS A 2 -19.03 -8.19 7.94
C HIS A 2 -19.54 -7.99 6.51
N SER A 3 -19.03 -6.97 5.82
CA SER A 3 -19.35 -6.76 4.40
C SER A 3 -18.93 -7.98 3.58
N ASP A 4 -19.80 -8.47 2.69
CA ASP A 4 -19.53 -9.63 1.80
C ASP A 4 -18.34 -9.42 0.85
N LEU A 5 -17.80 -8.20 0.77
CA LEU A 5 -16.66 -7.83 -0.07
C LEU A 5 -15.57 -7.19 0.80
N SER A 6 -14.70 -8.03 1.37
CA SER A 6 -13.51 -7.62 2.14
C SER A 6 -12.63 -6.60 1.41
N ILE A 7 -12.68 -6.58 0.08
CA ILE A 7 -11.97 -5.64 -0.79
C ILE A 7 -12.44 -4.19 -0.54
N GLY A 8 -13.73 -3.98 -0.27
CA GLY A 8 -14.26 -2.63 0.00
C GLY A 8 -13.72 -2.08 1.31
N ALA A 9 -13.76 -2.90 2.36
CA ALA A 9 -13.15 -2.56 3.65
C ALA A 9 -11.64 -2.30 3.51
N ALA A 10 -10.92 -3.12 2.73
CA ALA A 10 -9.49 -2.92 2.47
C ALA A 10 -9.21 -1.60 1.71
N ALA A 11 -10.04 -1.25 0.73
CA ALA A 11 -9.92 0.03 0.01
C ALA A 11 -10.16 1.23 0.94
N THR A 12 -11.18 1.16 1.80
CA THR A 12 -11.42 2.19 2.82
C THR A 12 -10.25 2.28 3.81
N MET A 13 -9.74 1.16 4.30
CA MET A 13 -8.57 1.15 5.19
C MET A 13 -7.35 1.79 4.52
N ALA A 14 -7.08 1.45 3.26
CA ALA A 14 -5.99 2.04 2.49
C ALA A 14 -6.16 3.55 2.30
N HIS A 15 -7.39 4.03 2.07
CA HIS A 15 -7.72 5.45 1.98
C HIS A 15 -7.40 6.20 3.27
N GLU A 16 -7.91 5.71 4.41
CA GLU A 16 -7.69 6.37 5.71
C GLU A 16 -6.22 6.30 6.15
N ILE A 17 -5.51 5.22 5.84
CA ILE A 17 -4.06 5.13 6.04
C ILE A 17 -3.32 6.14 5.15
N GLY A 18 -3.77 6.36 3.92
CA GLY A 18 -3.23 7.40 3.04
C GLY A 18 -3.32 8.79 3.67
N HIS A 19 -4.44 9.12 4.32
CA HIS A 19 -4.56 10.36 5.09
C HIS A 19 -3.58 10.46 6.27
N ASN A 20 -3.31 9.36 6.98
CA ASN A 20 -2.26 9.33 8.01
C ASN A 20 -0.86 9.63 7.44
N PHE A 21 -0.63 9.31 6.16
CA PHE A 21 0.57 9.63 5.41
C PHE A 21 0.54 10.99 4.71
N GLY A 22 -0.40 11.86 5.06
CA GLY A 22 -0.48 13.21 4.53
C GLY A 22 -0.99 13.30 3.09
N MET A 23 -1.53 12.21 2.52
CA MET A 23 -2.17 12.26 1.21
C MET A 23 -3.47 13.03 1.28
N SER A 24 -3.68 13.93 0.32
CA SER A 24 -4.97 14.60 0.12
C SER A 24 -5.84 13.82 -0.86
N HIS A 25 -7.14 14.15 -0.92
CA HIS A 25 -8.00 13.60 -1.96
C HIS A 25 -7.49 13.97 -3.36
N ASP A 26 -7.62 13.04 -4.30
CA ASP A 26 -7.25 13.24 -5.70
C ASP A 26 -8.15 14.31 -6.34
N HIS A 27 -7.52 15.29 -6.99
CA HIS A 27 -8.20 16.28 -7.82
C HIS A 27 -8.11 15.92 -9.31
N ASP A 28 -8.73 16.73 -10.17
CA ASP A 28 -8.72 16.53 -11.61
C ASP A 28 -7.28 16.38 -12.14
N GLY A 29 -7.06 15.33 -12.94
CA GLY A 29 -5.76 15.01 -13.51
C GLY A 29 -4.79 14.26 -12.58
N CYS A 30 -5.17 13.90 -11.35
CA CYS A 30 -4.33 13.06 -10.49
C CYS A 30 -4.42 11.58 -10.88
N CYS A 31 -5.63 11.03 -11.00
CA CYS A 31 -5.85 9.61 -11.25
C CYS A 31 -5.83 9.30 -12.76
N VAL A 32 -4.65 9.12 -13.33
CA VAL A 32 -4.47 8.77 -14.75
C VAL A 32 -3.99 7.33 -14.94
N GLU A 33 -3.50 6.71 -13.87
CA GLU A 33 -2.92 5.37 -13.86
C GLU A 33 -3.96 4.27 -13.72
N ALA A 34 -5.15 4.59 -13.22
CA ALA A 34 -6.20 3.61 -12.98
C ALA A 34 -7.05 3.40 -14.25
N THR A 35 -7.27 2.14 -14.62
CA THR A 35 -8.28 1.76 -15.61
C THR A 35 -9.68 1.79 -14.99
N ALA A 36 -10.73 1.80 -15.83
CA ALA A 36 -12.10 1.73 -15.35
C ALA A 36 -12.38 0.47 -14.52
N GLU A 37 -11.72 -0.66 -14.86
CA GLU A 37 -11.82 -1.94 -14.15
C GLU A 37 -11.15 -1.91 -12.78
N GLN A 38 -10.17 -1.02 -12.59
CA GLN A 38 -9.44 -0.85 -11.34
C GLN A 38 -10.16 0.04 -10.32
N GLY A 39 -11.31 0.63 -10.67
CA GLY A 39 -12.12 1.37 -9.70
C GLY A 39 -11.69 2.80 -9.41
N GLY A 40 -10.81 3.35 -10.25
CA GLY A 40 -10.16 4.63 -9.98
C GLY A 40 -9.04 4.51 -8.95
N CYS A 41 -8.75 5.61 -8.27
CA CYS A 41 -7.64 5.71 -7.34
C CYS A 41 -8.10 5.72 -5.88
N VAL A 42 -7.25 5.18 -5.00
CA VAL A 42 -7.57 4.98 -3.58
C VAL A 42 -7.96 6.28 -2.89
N MET A 43 -7.32 7.41 -3.23
CA MET A 43 -7.58 8.71 -2.62
C MET A 43 -8.68 9.52 -3.33
N ALA A 44 -9.48 8.93 -4.20
CA ALA A 44 -10.65 9.62 -4.75
C ALA A 44 -11.61 10.06 -3.63
N ALA A 45 -12.21 11.25 -3.76
CA ALA A 45 -13.11 11.81 -2.73
C ALA A 45 -14.38 10.97 -2.49
N ALA A 46 -14.77 10.14 -3.46
CA ALA A 46 -15.81 9.15 -3.32
C ALA A 46 -15.34 7.84 -3.94
N THR A 47 -15.51 6.75 -3.19
CA THR A 47 -15.21 5.39 -3.66
C THR A 47 -16.50 4.64 -3.94
N GLY A 48 -16.47 3.78 -4.97
CA GLY A 48 -17.60 2.96 -5.39
C GLY A 48 -17.10 1.64 -5.97
N HIS A 49 -18.01 0.80 -6.46
CA HIS A 49 -17.63 -0.39 -7.21
C HIS A 49 -17.30 -0.04 -8.67
N PRO A 50 -16.23 -0.60 -9.27
CA PRO A 50 -15.23 -1.50 -8.67
C PRO A 50 -14.33 -0.77 -7.65
N PHE A 51 -13.85 -1.47 -6.61
CA PHE A 51 -13.06 -0.84 -5.55
C PHE A 51 -11.63 -0.51 -6.00
N PRO A 52 -11.11 0.69 -5.66
CA PRO A 52 -9.80 1.13 -6.09
C PRO A 52 -8.67 0.28 -5.51
N ARG A 53 -7.64 0.03 -6.32
CA ARG A 53 -6.42 -0.71 -5.93
C ARG A 53 -5.12 0.03 -6.21
N VAL A 54 -5.20 1.23 -6.77
CA VAL A 54 -4.05 2.00 -7.27
C VAL A 54 -4.02 3.37 -6.60
N PHE A 55 -2.85 3.79 -6.13
CA PHE A 55 -2.60 5.17 -5.73
C PHE A 55 -2.19 6.02 -6.94
N SER A 56 -2.72 7.22 -7.03
CA SER A 56 -2.43 8.16 -8.11
C SER A 56 -0.99 8.70 -8.02
N ARG A 57 -0.48 9.34 -9.09
CA ARG A 57 0.77 10.11 -9.02
C ARG A 57 0.75 11.21 -7.96
N CYS A 58 -0.41 11.82 -7.69
CA CYS A 58 -0.53 12.86 -6.67
C CYS A 58 -0.37 12.27 -5.28
N SER A 59 -1.05 11.17 -4.99
CA SER A 59 -0.92 10.47 -3.70
C SER A 59 0.51 10.00 -3.44
N LYS A 60 1.20 9.49 -4.47
CA LYS A 60 2.63 9.11 -4.38
C LYS A 60 3.52 10.30 -4.06
N ARG A 61 3.30 11.44 -4.73
CA ARG A 61 4.05 12.67 -4.46
C ARG A 61 3.80 13.20 -3.04
N ASP A 62 2.58 13.11 -2.55
CA ASP A 62 2.24 13.51 -1.18
C ASP A 62 2.93 12.61 -0.15
N LEU A 63 2.97 11.30 -0.39
CA LEU A 63 3.69 10.34 0.43
C LEU A 63 5.20 10.63 0.48
N ASP A 64 5.81 10.87 -0.68
CA ASP A 64 7.23 11.24 -0.77
C ASP A 64 7.51 12.53 0.03
N ASN A 65 6.65 13.53 -0.10
CA ASN A 65 6.75 14.78 0.65
C ASN A 65 6.58 14.57 2.16
N TYR A 66 5.69 13.67 2.57
CA TYR A 66 5.47 13.32 3.98
C TYR A 66 6.76 12.76 4.61
N PHE A 67 7.39 11.77 3.96
CA PHE A 67 8.64 11.20 4.44
C PHE A 67 9.81 12.19 4.39
N GLN A 68 9.94 13.00 3.33
CA GLN A 68 10.98 14.02 3.22
C GLN A 68 10.91 15.09 4.32
N LYS A 69 9.72 15.37 4.85
CA LYS A 69 9.51 16.30 5.97
C LYS A 69 9.76 15.66 7.34
N GLY A 70 10.23 14.42 7.40
CA GLY A 70 10.46 13.67 8.63
C GLY A 70 9.20 13.00 9.19
N GLY A 71 8.14 12.86 8.38
CA GLY A 71 7.01 12.00 8.72
C GLY A 71 7.43 10.52 8.75
N GLY A 72 6.72 9.70 9.52
CA GLY A 72 6.91 8.25 9.50
C GLY A 72 8.21 7.74 10.14
N MET A 73 8.90 8.53 10.99
CA MET A 73 10.12 8.09 11.69
C MET A 73 9.95 6.77 12.46
N CYS A 74 8.75 6.48 12.96
CA CYS A 74 8.41 5.23 13.64
C CYS A 74 8.23 4.02 12.70
N LEU A 75 8.36 4.19 11.39
CA LEU A 75 8.18 3.13 10.39
C LEU A 75 9.51 2.70 9.75
N TYR A 76 10.63 3.30 10.17
CA TYR A 76 11.95 2.94 9.65
C TYR A 76 12.54 1.67 10.30
N ASN A 77 11.93 1.18 11.38
CA ASN A 77 12.31 -0.10 11.96
C ASN A 77 11.56 -1.24 11.26
N MET A 78 12.28 -2.34 11.04
CA MET A 78 11.65 -3.59 10.63
C MET A 78 10.80 -4.14 11.80
N PRO A 79 9.57 -4.63 11.56
CA PRO A 79 8.78 -5.27 12.59
C PRO A 79 9.43 -6.58 13.05
N ASN A 80 9.14 -7.00 14.28
CA ASN A 80 9.54 -8.31 14.76
C ASN A 80 8.67 -9.39 14.09
N MET A 81 9.30 -10.32 13.36
CA MET A 81 8.57 -11.38 12.63
C MET A 81 7.68 -12.24 13.54
N LYS A 82 8.00 -12.35 14.83
CA LYS A 82 7.17 -13.10 15.79
C LYS A 82 5.82 -12.44 16.09
N ASP A 83 5.72 -11.14 15.86
CA ASP A 83 4.54 -10.32 16.11
C ASP A 83 3.69 -10.13 14.85
N LEU A 84 4.13 -10.65 13.69
CA LEU A 84 3.40 -10.56 12.43
C LEU A 84 2.16 -11.45 12.43
N VAL A 85 1.02 -10.84 12.10
CA VAL A 85 -0.27 -11.52 11.96
C VAL A 85 -0.53 -11.74 10.47
N GLY A 86 -0.60 -12.99 10.03
CA GLY A 86 -0.77 -13.32 8.60
C GLY A 86 -0.21 -14.68 8.20
N GLY A 87 0.65 -15.27 9.04
CA GLY A 87 1.36 -16.51 8.72
C GLY A 87 2.50 -16.27 7.74
N LYS A 88 3.34 -17.30 7.57
CA LYS A 88 4.56 -17.22 6.75
C LYS A 88 4.25 -17.21 5.26
N LYS A 89 4.80 -16.27 4.51
CA LYS A 89 4.60 -16.16 3.05
C LYS A 89 5.81 -15.54 2.34
N CYS A 90 6.62 -16.40 1.72
CA CYS A 90 7.67 -16.00 0.79
C CYS A 90 7.14 -15.08 -0.34
N GLY A 91 7.89 -14.03 -0.62
CA GLY A 91 7.58 -12.98 -1.59
C GLY A 91 6.88 -11.76 -0.98
N ASN A 92 6.71 -11.68 0.35
CA ASN A 92 6.09 -10.53 1.02
C ASN A 92 7.11 -9.48 1.49
N GLY A 93 8.41 -9.74 1.31
CA GLY A 93 9.51 -8.86 1.70
C GLY A 93 9.93 -8.95 3.17
N PHE A 94 9.42 -9.91 3.94
CA PHE A 94 9.82 -10.18 5.32
C PHE A 94 10.53 -11.53 5.40
N VAL A 95 11.73 -11.57 5.97
CA VAL A 95 12.45 -12.84 6.17
C VAL A 95 11.83 -13.57 7.36
N GLU A 96 11.04 -14.60 7.12
CA GLU A 96 10.35 -15.35 8.17
C GLU A 96 11.07 -16.63 8.56
N ASP A 97 10.70 -17.24 9.70
CA ASP A 97 11.33 -18.48 10.18
C ASP A 97 11.25 -19.60 9.10
N GLY A 98 12.39 -20.00 8.55
CA GLY A 98 12.49 -20.99 7.47
C GLY A 98 12.90 -20.41 6.12
N GLU A 99 13.03 -19.09 6.02
CA GLU A 99 13.52 -18.38 4.84
C GLU A 99 14.94 -17.86 5.11
N GLU A 100 15.85 -18.03 4.15
CA GLU A 100 17.18 -17.40 4.18
C GLU A 100 17.11 -15.93 3.74
N CYS A 101 16.15 -15.62 2.87
CA CYS A 101 15.88 -14.28 2.37
C CYS A 101 14.45 -14.21 1.79
N ASP A 102 13.88 -13.00 1.74
CA ASP A 102 12.65 -12.68 1.00
C ASP A 102 12.87 -11.33 0.28
N CYS A 103 12.93 -11.37 -1.05
CA CYS A 103 13.15 -10.21 -1.91
C CYS A 103 11.87 -9.62 -2.49
N GLY A 104 10.70 -10.03 -2.00
CA GLY A 104 9.41 -9.68 -2.58
C GLY A 104 9.02 -10.58 -3.76
N GLU A 105 7.85 -10.30 -4.34
CA GLU A 105 7.34 -11.03 -5.50
C GLU A 105 8.31 -10.91 -6.70
N PRO A 106 8.40 -11.93 -7.57
CA PRO A 106 9.39 -12.00 -8.66
C PRO A 106 9.42 -10.78 -9.59
N ASP A 107 8.29 -10.11 -9.76
CA ASP A 107 8.12 -8.95 -10.66
C ASP A 107 8.58 -7.61 -10.04
N VAL A 108 8.96 -7.61 -8.74
CA VAL A 108 9.43 -6.43 -7.99
C VAL A 108 10.96 -6.49 -7.75
N SER A 109 11.65 -7.37 -8.48
CA SER A 109 13.08 -7.69 -8.33
C SER A 109 14.01 -6.61 -8.90
N THR A 110 14.07 -5.45 -8.24
CA THR A 110 15.07 -4.41 -8.59
C THR A 110 15.89 -3.86 -7.43
N LEU A 111 15.60 -4.21 -6.16
CA LEU A 111 16.33 -3.62 -5.03
C LEU A 111 17.03 -4.61 -4.08
N PHE A 112 16.58 -5.86 -3.99
CA PHE A 112 17.22 -6.88 -3.16
C PHE A 112 17.33 -8.19 -3.95
N SER A 113 18.53 -8.53 -4.43
CA SER A 113 18.75 -9.86 -4.97
C SER A 113 19.02 -10.83 -3.83
N CYS A 114 18.08 -11.73 -3.56
CA CYS A 114 18.37 -13.00 -2.91
C CYS A 114 19.44 -13.71 -3.74
N THR A 115 20.66 -13.85 -3.20
CA THR A 115 21.80 -14.45 -3.91
C THR A 115 22.00 -15.90 -3.50
#